data_AF-A0A182TJ72-F1
#
_entry.id   AF-A0A182TJ72-F1
#
_cell.length_a   1.000
_cell.length_b   1.000
_cell.length_c   1.000
_cell.angle_alpha   90.00
_cell.angle_beta   90.00
_cell.angle_gamma   90.00
#
_symmetry.space_group_name_H-M   'P 1'
#
loop_
_entity.id
_entity.type
_entity.pdbx_description
1 polymer ?
#
loop_
_entity_poly.entity_id
_entity_poly.type
_entity_poly.pdbx_seq_one_letter_code
_entity_poly.pdbx_strand_id
1 'polypeptide(L)'
;MVGIGPDGKEHMLARVSIVNEQGDVIVDCYVKPQETVTDYRTEISGIRPEHVNKGVDFKTIRELVRQLIHGKILVGHALKNDLMVLNLKHPKYNIRDTSRYRPIAKKAGSFGTPSLKSIAYVFLREDIQDGSHCSVEDARAAMKIYMLFEKEWEKSALPAWIGAMGSD
;
A
#
# COMPACT_ATOMS: atom_id res chain seq x y z
N MET A 1 -10.39 1.58 -2.77
CA MET A 1 -10.82 1.17 -4.13
C MET A 1 -12.33 0.99 -4.14
N VAL A 2 -12.94 1.06 -5.32
CA VAL A 2 -14.36 0.76 -5.56
C VAL A 2 -14.50 -0.40 -6.54
N GLY A 3 -15.70 -0.97 -6.62
CA GLY A 3 -16.11 -2.03 -7.52
C GLY A 3 -16.68 -1.51 -8.84
N ILE A 4 -16.26 -2.13 -9.94
CA ILE A 4 -16.80 -1.92 -11.30
C ILE A 4 -17.22 -3.25 -11.94
N GLY A 5 -17.87 -3.16 -13.11
CA GLY A 5 -18.41 -4.30 -13.83
C GLY A 5 -19.73 -4.83 -13.26
N PRO A 6 -20.35 -5.84 -13.90
CA PRO A 6 -21.71 -6.30 -13.57
C PRO A 6 -21.92 -6.72 -12.12
N ASP A 7 -20.88 -7.28 -11.49
CA ASP A 7 -20.94 -7.80 -10.12
C ASP A 7 -20.14 -6.94 -9.11
N GLY A 8 -19.56 -5.82 -9.52
CA GLY A 8 -18.70 -4.98 -8.65
C GLY A 8 -17.40 -5.65 -8.19
N LYS A 9 -17.02 -6.80 -8.78
CA LYS A 9 -15.86 -7.61 -8.37
C LYS A 9 -14.54 -7.02 -8.83
N GLU A 10 -14.53 -6.34 -9.97
CA GLU A 10 -13.36 -5.68 -10.52
C GLU A 10 -13.00 -4.42 -9.71
N HIS A 11 -11.71 -4.13 -9.57
CA HIS A 11 -11.24 -3.06 -8.70
C HIS A 11 -10.85 -1.82 -9.50
N MET A 12 -11.36 -0.67 -9.08
CA MET A 12 -10.96 0.64 -9.61
C MET A 12 -10.43 1.54 -8.50
N LEU A 13 -9.42 2.34 -8.83
CA LEU A 13 -8.88 3.35 -7.92
C LEU A 13 -9.93 4.43 -7.63
N ALA A 14 -10.05 4.82 -6.36
CA ALA A 14 -10.99 5.86 -5.94
C ALA A 14 -10.43 6.79 -4.85
N ARG A 15 -9.38 6.38 -4.14
CA ARG A 15 -8.55 7.20 -3.26
C ARG A 15 -7.13 6.66 -3.31
N VAL A 16 -6.14 7.53 -3.27
CA VAL A 16 -4.74 7.16 -3.11
C VAL A 16 -4.14 7.98 -1.97
N SER A 17 -3.30 7.33 -1.16
CA SER A 17 -2.55 7.99 -0.10
C SER A 17 -1.10 7.54 -0.16
N ILE A 18 -0.17 8.47 -0.03
CA ILE A 18 1.28 8.22 0.04
C ILE A 18 1.81 8.97 1.26
N VAL A 19 2.61 8.29 2.06
CA VAL A 19 3.33 8.87 3.20
C VAL A 19 4.83 8.76 3.00
N ASN A 20 5.59 9.67 3.61
CA ASN A 20 7.04 9.51 3.74
C ASN A 20 7.38 8.51 4.87
N GLU A 21 8.67 8.27 5.08
CA GLU A 21 9.20 7.40 6.14
C GLU A 21 8.76 7.84 7.55
N GLN A 22 8.62 9.15 7.78
CA GLN A 22 8.18 9.74 9.05
C GLN A 22 6.66 9.60 9.26
N GLY A 23 5.91 9.18 8.23
CA GLY A 23 4.46 9.07 8.27
C GLY A 23 3.71 10.37 7.90
N ASP A 24 4.40 11.40 7.42
CA ASP A 24 3.78 12.61 6.89
C ASP A 24 3.10 12.31 5.56
N VAL A 25 1.91 12.89 5.36
CA VAL A 25 1.13 12.70 4.15
C VAL A 25 1.72 13.54 3.01
N ILE A 26 2.17 12.86 1.95
CA ILE A 26 2.67 13.48 0.71
C ILE A 26 1.55 13.62 -0.31
N VAL A 27 0.68 12.61 -0.38
CA VAL A 27 -0.52 12.61 -1.24
C VAL A 27 -1.67 12.01 -0.44
N ASP A 28 -2.83 12.65 -0.50
CA ASP A 28 -4.10 12.04 -0.09
C ASP A 28 -5.23 12.68 -0.89
N CYS A 29 -5.76 11.97 -1.87
CA CYS A 29 -6.85 12.49 -2.69
C CYS A 29 -7.76 11.40 -3.22
N TYR A 30 -9.03 11.77 -3.40
CA TYR A 30 -9.99 10.97 -4.16
C TYR A 30 -9.72 11.09 -5.66
N VAL A 31 -10.10 10.06 -6.40
CA VAL A 31 -9.85 9.94 -7.85
C VAL A 31 -11.18 9.79 -8.56
N LYS A 32 -11.35 10.52 -9.67
CA LYS A 32 -12.53 10.36 -10.52
C LYS A 32 -12.59 8.96 -11.12
N PRO A 33 -13.78 8.36 -11.15
CA PRO A 33 -13.96 7.05 -11.74
C PRO A 33 -13.72 7.12 -13.26
N GLN A 34 -13.08 6.09 -13.81
CA GLN A 34 -12.90 5.94 -15.26
C GLN A 34 -14.04 5.14 -15.91
N GLU A 35 -14.80 4.42 -15.10
CA GLU A 35 -15.92 3.56 -15.47
C GLU A 35 -17.06 3.72 -14.45
N THR A 36 -18.25 3.23 -14.80
CA THR A 36 -19.39 3.28 -13.87
C THR A 36 -19.09 2.45 -12.62
N VAL A 37 -19.13 3.10 -11.46
CA VAL A 37 -19.02 2.44 -10.16
C VAL A 37 -20.31 1.68 -9.88
N THR A 38 -20.22 0.36 -9.73
CA THR A 38 -21.35 -0.52 -9.40
C THR A 38 -21.40 -0.86 -7.91
N ASP A 39 -20.27 -0.76 -7.21
CA ASP A 39 -20.19 -0.94 -5.76
C ASP A 39 -19.14 -0.01 -5.14
N TYR A 40 -19.53 0.91 -4.27
CA TYR A 40 -18.59 1.82 -3.60
C TYR A 40 -17.82 1.15 -2.45
N ARG A 41 -18.30 0.01 -1.96
CA ARG A 41 -17.74 -0.71 -0.81
C ARG A 41 -17.63 0.19 0.41
N THR A 42 -18.60 1.08 0.61
CA THR A 42 -18.54 2.19 1.57
C THR A 42 -18.24 1.74 2.99
N GLU A 43 -18.80 0.61 3.41
CA GLU A 43 -18.57 0.03 4.74
C GLU A 43 -17.10 -0.30 5.00
N ILE A 44 -16.38 -0.72 3.94
CA ILE A 44 -14.97 -1.09 4.00
C ILE A 44 -14.08 0.11 3.67
N SER A 45 -14.41 0.87 2.63
CA SER A 45 -13.53 1.89 2.03
C SER A 45 -13.77 3.31 2.53
N GLY A 46 -14.93 3.58 3.14
CA GLY A 46 -15.40 4.93 3.46
C GLY A 46 -15.70 5.80 2.24
N ILE A 47 -15.60 5.26 1.02
CA ILE A 47 -15.78 6.02 -0.22
C ILE A 47 -17.27 6.15 -0.51
N ARG A 48 -17.68 7.36 -0.92
CA ARG A 48 -19.05 7.71 -1.26
C ARG A 48 -19.07 8.39 -2.64
N PRO A 49 -20.20 8.41 -3.36
CA PRO A 49 -20.29 9.02 -4.68
C PRO A 49 -19.76 10.47 -4.74
N GLU A 50 -20.08 11.27 -3.72
CA GLU A 50 -19.66 12.66 -3.61
C GLU A 50 -18.14 12.85 -3.52
N HIS A 51 -17.42 11.86 -2.98
CA HIS A 51 -15.96 11.90 -2.88
C HIS A 51 -15.30 11.77 -4.25
N VAL A 52 -15.73 10.78 -5.04
CA VAL A 52 -15.11 10.49 -6.34
C VAL A 52 -15.55 11.47 -7.43
N ASN A 53 -16.76 12.03 -7.33
CA ASN A 53 -17.24 13.06 -8.26
C ASN A 53 -16.40 14.35 -8.21
N LYS A 54 -15.84 14.65 -7.04
CA LYS A 54 -14.95 15.80 -6.81
C LYS A 54 -13.46 15.42 -6.85
N GLY A 55 -13.15 14.19 -7.24
CA GLY A 55 -11.78 13.66 -7.26
C GLY A 55 -10.89 14.31 -8.32
N VAL A 56 -9.60 13.98 -8.24
CA VAL A 56 -8.61 14.32 -9.26
C VAL A 56 -8.75 13.36 -10.46
N ASP A 57 -8.45 13.82 -11.66
CA ASP A 57 -8.46 12.96 -12.85
C ASP A 57 -7.42 11.84 -12.74
N PHE A 58 -7.81 10.60 -13.09
CA PHE A 58 -6.96 9.42 -12.96
C PHE A 58 -5.59 9.57 -13.62
N LYS A 59 -5.53 10.15 -14.83
CA LYS A 59 -4.27 10.35 -15.57
C LYS A 59 -3.29 11.24 -14.80
N THR A 60 -3.80 12.32 -14.20
CA THR A 60 -3.01 13.27 -13.42
C THR A 60 -2.45 12.61 -12.17
N ILE A 61 -3.30 11.94 -11.39
CA ILE A 61 -2.86 11.29 -10.16
C ILE A 61 -1.93 10.12 -10.42
N ARG A 62 -2.18 9.33 -11.48
CA ARG A 62 -1.29 8.23 -11.89
C ARG A 62 0.10 8.74 -12.24
N GLU A 63 0.20 9.84 -12.98
CA GLU A 63 1.49 10.42 -13.35
C GLU A 63 2.24 10.98 -12.14
N LEU A 64 1.52 11.66 -11.23
CA LEU A 64 2.09 12.12 -9.96
C LEU A 64 2.65 10.94 -9.15
N VAL A 65 1.87 9.88 -8.96
CA VAL A 65 2.30 8.68 -8.23
C VAL A 65 3.50 8.04 -8.91
N ARG A 66 3.48 7.89 -10.25
CA ARG A 66 4.59 7.32 -11.03
C ARG A 66 5.89 8.08 -10.79
N GLN A 67 5.84 9.42 -10.82
CA GLN A 67 7.01 10.26 -10.57
C GLN A 67 7.49 10.16 -9.13
N LEU A 68 6.56 10.21 -8.16
CA LEU A 68 6.90 10.14 -6.73
C LEU A 68 7.60 8.84 -6.35
N ILE A 69 7.15 7.70 -6.87
CA ILE A 69 7.74 6.39 -6.52
C ILE A 69 8.97 6.04 -7.36
N HIS A 70 9.30 6.83 -8.40
CA HIS A 70 10.40 6.49 -9.30
C HIS A 70 11.75 6.47 -8.57
N GLY A 71 12.49 5.38 -8.71
CA GLY A 71 13.80 5.19 -8.08
C GLY A 71 13.79 5.06 -6.55
N LYS A 72 12.61 5.01 -5.92
CA LYS A 72 12.46 4.86 -4.46
C LYS A 72 12.18 3.42 -4.06
N ILE A 73 12.35 3.12 -2.78
CA ILE A 73 11.79 1.92 -2.16
C ILE A 73 10.30 2.17 -1.89
N LEU A 74 9.44 1.27 -2.37
CA LEU A 74 8.01 1.32 -2.17
C LEU A 74 7.60 0.34 -1.06
N VAL A 75 7.17 0.90 0.07
CA VAL A 75 6.68 0.16 1.24
C VAL A 75 5.15 0.12 1.23
N GLY A 76 4.57 -1.01 1.60
CA GLY A 76 3.12 -1.13 1.73
C GLY A 76 2.66 -2.53 2.15
N HIS A 77 1.37 -2.81 1.97
CA HIS A 77 0.77 -4.09 2.31
C HIS A 77 -0.11 -4.57 1.15
N ALA A 78 0.23 -5.73 0.58
CA ALA A 78 -0.42 -6.29 -0.61
C ALA A 78 -0.38 -5.37 -1.86
N LEU A 79 0.76 -4.68 -2.05
CA LEU A 79 1.02 -3.65 -3.07
C LEU A 79 0.72 -4.07 -4.52
N LYS A 80 0.63 -5.37 -4.79
CA LYS A 80 0.24 -5.90 -6.11
C LYS A 80 -1.12 -5.33 -6.55
N ASN A 81 -2.08 -5.23 -5.62
CA ASN A 81 -3.42 -4.75 -5.94
C ASN A 81 -3.39 -3.24 -6.25
N ASP A 82 -2.66 -2.46 -5.45
CA ASP A 82 -2.53 -1.01 -5.63
C ASP A 82 -1.85 -0.66 -6.95
N LEU A 83 -0.73 -1.32 -7.26
CA LEU A 83 0.00 -1.11 -8.51
C LEU A 83 -0.82 -1.54 -9.74
N MET A 84 -1.66 -2.58 -9.60
CA MET A 84 -2.54 -3.03 -10.67
C MET A 84 -3.60 -1.97 -11.01
N VAL A 85 -4.32 -1.43 -10.02
CA VAL A 85 -5.36 -0.42 -10.26
C VAL A 85 -4.80 0.93 -10.71
N LEU A 86 -3.53 1.22 -10.39
CA LEU A 86 -2.79 2.37 -10.93
C LEU A 86 -2.20 2.10 -12.33
N ASN A 87 -2.24 0.86 -12.81
CA ASN A 87 -1.53 0.41 -14.01
C ASN A 87 -0.06 0.86 -14.01
N LEU A 88 0.64 0.56 -12.90
CA LEU A 88 2.04 0.87 -12.67
C LEU A 88 2.84 -0.40 -12.40
N LYS A 89 4.12 -0.37 -12.76
CA LYS A 89 5.11 -1.39 -12.39
C LYS A 89 6.18 -0.74 -11.53
N HIS A 90 6.67 -1.48 -10.55
CA HIS A 90 7.77 -1.06 -9.70
C HIS A 90 8.82 -2.19 -9.63
N PRO A 91 10.13 -1.88 -9.64
CA PRO A 91 11.17 -2.92 -9.59
C PRO A 91 11.02 -3.80 -8.35
N LYS A 92 11.03 -5.12 -8.52
CA LYS A 92 10.79 -6.07 -7.41
C LYS A 92 11.76 -5.88 -6.24
N TYR A 93 13.02 -5.55 -6.54
CA TYR A 93 14.06 -5.32 -5.52
C TYR A 93 13.83 -4.03 -4.72
N ASN A 94 12.98 -3.11 -5.19
CA ASN A 94 12.58 -1.90 -4.49
C ASN A 94 11.19 -2.03 -3.80
N ILE A 95 10.55 -3.19 -3.85
CA ILE A 95 9.28 -3.40 -3.14
C ILE A 95 9.54 -3.95 -1.74
N ARG A 96 8.87 -3.37 -0.74
CA ARG A 96 8.81 -3.84 0.65
C ARG A 96 7.36 -4.08 1.03
N ASP A 97 6.85 -5.23 0.60
CA ASP A 97 5.46 -5.64 0.86
C ASP A 97 5.37 -6.42 2.19
N THR A 98 4.82 -5.77 3.21
CA THR A 98 4.70 -6.32 4.57
C THR A 98 3.82 -7.57 4.64
N SER A 99 2.94 -7.80 3.65
CA SER A 99 2.15 -9.02 3.55
C SER A 99 2.98 -10.23 3.09
N ARG A 100 4.14 -10.00 2.46
CA ARG A 100 4.97 -11.04 1.82
C ARG A 100 6.27 -11.34 2.57
N TYR A 101 6.67 -10.50 3.51
CA TYR A 101 7.92 -10.69 4.23
C TYR A 101 7.79 -11.77 5.31
N ARG A 102 8.41 -12.93 5.06
CA ARG A 102 8.30 -14.12 5.93
C ARG A 102 8.65 -13.85 7.40
N PRO A 103 9.69 -13.05 7.75
CA PRO A 103 9.98 -12.74 9.14
C PRO A 103 8.84 -12.01 9.86
N ILE A 104 8.11 -11.10 9.19
CA ILE A 104 6.93 -10.45 9.75
C ILE A 104 5.86 -11.50 10.07
N ALA A 105 5.50 -12.35 9.10
CA ALA A 105 4.47 -13.38 9.29
C ALA A 105 4.84 -14.34 10.43
N LYS A 106 6.09 -14.81 10.47
CA LYS A 106 6.59 -15.72 11.52
C LYS A 106 6.56 -15.07 12.90
N LYS A 107 7.07 -13.85 13.05
CA LYS A 107 7.07 -13.14 14.35
C LYS A 107 5.66 -12.76 14.80
N ALA A 108 4.72 -12.63 13.87
CA ALA A 108 3.30 -12.42 14.16
C ALA A 108 2.52 -13.71 14.49
N GLY A 109 3.17 -14.88 14.44
CA GLY A 109 2.50 -16.17 14.65
C GLY A 109 1.56 -16.58 13.52
N SER A 110 1.71 -16.02 12.31
CA SER A 110 0.89 -16.35 11.15
C SER A 110 1.56 -17.41 10.27
N PHE A 111 0.78 -18.42 9.88
CA PHE A 111 1.20 -19.46 8.92
C PHE A 111 0.92 -19.08 7.46
N GLY A 112 0.20 -17.97 7.23
CA GLY A 112 -0.23 -17.50 5.93
C GLY A 112 0.20 -16.06 5.64
N THR A 113 -0.53 -15.41 4.73
CA THR A 113 -0.40 -13.95 4.52
C THR A 113 -1.14 -13.25 5.66
N PRO A 114 -0.46 -12.54 6.56
CA PRO A 114 -1.14 -11.84 7.64
C PRO A 114 -1.91 -10.63 7.08
N SER A 115 -3.02 -10.26 7.73
CA SER A 115 -3.70 -8.99 7.44
C SER A 115 -2.93 -7.84 8.08
N LEU A 116 -3.02 -6.63 7.49
CA LEU A 116 -2.39 -5.45 8.05
C LEU A 116 -2.87 -5.18 9.49
N LYS A 117 -4.18 -5.31 9.73
CA LYS A 117 -4.78 -5.18 11.07
C LYS A 117 -4.13 -6.10 12.10
N SER A 118 -3.87 -7.36 11.77
CA SER A 118 -3.28 -8.30 12.74
C SER A 118 -1.82 -7.97 13.05
N ILE A 119 -1.02 -7.61 12.05
CA ILE A 119 0.40 -7.25 12.28
C ILE A 119 0.55 -5.87 12.92
N ALA A 120 -0.36 -4.92 12.66
CA ALA A 120 -0.42 -3.64 13.37
C ALA A 120 -0.71 -3.86 14.86
N TYR A 121 -1.70 -4.70 15.19
CA TYR A 121 -1.99 -5.04 16.58
C TYR A 121 -0.82 -5.72 17.28
N VAL A 122 -0.17 -6.68 16.64
CA VAL A 122 0.95 -7.43 17.23
C VAL A 122 2.18 -6.55 17.46
N PHE A 123 2.60 -5.78 16.45
CA PHE A 123 3.87 -5.06 16.48
C PHE A 123 3.76 -3.63 16.98
N LEU A 124 2.63 -2.95 16.74
CA LEU A 124 2.44 -1.54 17.08
C LEU A 124 1.52 -1.35 18.28
N ARG A 125 0.75 -2.38 18.69
CA ARG A 125 -0.34 -2.26 19.67
C ARG A 125 -1.44 -1.28 19.22
N GLU A 126 -1.61 -1.13 17.92
CA GLU A 126 -2.61 -0.27 17.29
C GLU A 126 -3.77 -1.13 16.77
N ASP A 127 -5.01 -0.79 17.15
CA ASP A 127 -6.22 -1.34 16.52
C ASP A 127 -6.65 -0.39 15.39
N ILE A 128 -6.26 -0.75 14.18
CA ILE A 128 -6.54 0.02 12.96
C ILE A 128 -7.75 -0.57 12.23
N GLN A 129 -8.29 0.19 11.26
CA GLN A 129 -9.43 -0.27 10.46
C GLN A 129 -10.64 -0.60 11.35
N ASP A 130 -10.89 0.23 12.37
CA ASP A 130 -12.14 0.17 13.13
C ASP A 130 -13.23 0.93 12.37
N GLY A 131 -14.27 0.22 11.93
CA GLY A 131 -15.21 0.72 10.93
C GLY A 131 -14.64 0.71 9.52
N SER A 132 -14.69 1.85 8.82
CA SER A 132 -14.16 1.97 7.46
C SER A 132 -12.65 2.19 7.44
N HIS A 133 -11.96 1.54 6.50
CA HIS A 133 -10.52 1.66 6.34
C HIS A 133 -10.12 3.09 5.94
N CYS A 134 -9.05 3.59 6.55
CA CYS A 134 -8.41 4.83 6.17
C CYS A 134 -7.09 4.53 5.45
N SER A 135 -7.00 4.88 4.16
CA SER A 135 -5.78 4.61 3.36
C SER A 135 -4.52 5.28 3.91
N VAL A 136 -4.65 6.42 4.59
CA VAL A 136 -3.52 7.08 5.26
C VAL A 136 -3.08 6.30 6.51
N GLU A 137 -4.02 5.80 7.31
CA GLU A 137 -3.72 4.96 8.47
C GLU A 137 -3.02 3.67 8.03
N ASP A 138 -3.55 3.02 7.00
CA ASP A 138 -2.98 1.80 6.44
C ASP A 138 -1.54 2.02 5.93
N ALA A 139 -1.32 3.11 5.18
CA ALA A 139 0.01 3.46 4.68
C ALA A 139 1.01 3.71 5.83
N ARG A 140 0.57 4.40 6.88
CA ARG A 140 1.39 4.64 8.08
C ARG A 140 1.71 3.35 8.83
N ALA A 141 0.71 2.49 9.04
CA ALA A 141 0.90 1.21 9.72
C ALA A 141 1.89 0.33 8.96
N ALA A 142 1.75 0.22 7.64
CA ALA A 142 2.69 -0.53 6.81
C ALA A 142 4.12 0.06 6.87
N MET A 143 4.25 1.39 6.84
CA MET A 143 5.55 2.05 6.99
C MET A 143 6.19 1.78 8.35
N LYS A 144 5.46 1.98 9.46
CA LYS A 144 5.94 1.70 10.82
C LYS A 144 6.40 0.25 10.98
N ILE A 145 5.63 -0.70 10.46
CA ILE A 145 5.99 -2.12 10.49
C ILE A 145 7.26 -2.38 9.69
N TYR A 146 7.41 -1.79 8.50
CA TYR A 146 8.67 -1.88 7.76
C TYR A 146 9.84 -1.33 8.58
N MET A 147 9.72 -0.15 9.20
CA MET A 147 10.78 0.45 10.02
C MET A 147 11.24 -0.44 11.18
N LEU A 148 10.31 -1.19 11.81
CA LEU A 148 10.67 -2.17 12.86
C LEU A 148 11.54 -3.32 12.35
N PHE A 149 11.46 -3.64 11.05
CA PHE A 149 12.16 -4.74 10.41
C PHE A 149 13.25 -4.28 9.44
N GLU A 150 13.41 -2.96 9.21
CA GLU A 150 14.26 -2.39 8.17
C GLU A 150 15.66 -3.00 8.16
N LYS A 151 16.34 -3.01 9.31
CA LYS A 151 17.70 -3.55 9.41
C LYS A 151 17.81 -5.01 8.96
N GLU A 152 16.84 -5.85 9.35
CA GLU A 152 16.78 -7.27 8.95
C GLU A 152 16.39 -7.40 7.48
N TRP A 153 15.45 -6.58 7.03
CA TRP A 153 14.92 -6.60 5.67
C TRP A 153 15.97 -6.18 4.67
N GLU A 154 16.62 -5.03 4.85
CA GLU A 154 17.63 -4.51 3.92
C GLU A 154 18.84 -5.43 3.85
N LYS A 155 19.28 -6.02 4.98
CA LYS A 155 20.34 -7.03 4.96
C LYS A 155 19.98 -8.25 4.10
N SER A 156 18.71 -8.66 4.10
CA SER A 156 18.21 -9.78 3.30
C SER A 156 17.87 -9.41 1.85
N ALA A 157 17.64 -8.12 1.57
CA ALA A 157 17.26 -7.62 0.25
C ALA A 157 18.46 -7.26 -0.63
N LEU A 158 19.66 -7.11 -0.03
CA LEU A 158 20.89 -6.89 -0.78
C LEU A 158 21.22 -8.10 -1.67
N PRO A 159 21.47 -7.91 -2.97
CA PRO A 159 22.02 -8.95 -3.82
C PRO A 159 23.37 -9.44 -3.28
N ALA A 160 23.61 -10.74 -3.36
CA ALA A 160 24.84 -11.39 -2.90
C ALA A 160 26.13 -10.76 -3.47
N TRP A 161 26.06 -10.12 -4.65
CA TRP A 161 27.20 -9.48 -5.31
C TRP A 161 27.57 -8.10 -4.75
N ILE A 162 26.68 -7.41 -4.03
CA ILE A 162 27.01 -6.12 -3.38
C ILE A 162 27.86 -6.35 -2.12
N GLY A 163 27.64 -7.45 -1.39
CA GLY A 163 28.44 -7.80 -0.22
C GLY A 163 29.89 -8.21 -0.54
N ALA A 164 30.18 -8.58 -1.78
CA ALA A 164 31.51 -9.01 -2.24
C ALA A 164 32.43 -7.85 -2.66
N MET A 165 31.90 -6.62 -2.80
CA MET A 165 32.69 -5.43 -3.19
C MET A 165 33.24 -4.63 -1.99
N GLY A 166 32.96 -5.06 -0.75
CA GLY A 166 33.34 -4.35 0.48
C GLY A 166 34.49 -5.00 1.26
N SER A 167 35.20 -5.94 0.66
CA SER A 167 36.32 -6.67 1.27
C SER A 167 37.50 -6.68 0.30
N ASP A 168 38.08 -5.50 0.09
CA ASP A 168 39.42 -5.28 -0.43
C ASP A 168 40.11 -4.21 0.42
#